data_AF-A0A838JH61-F1
#
_entry.id   AF-A0A838JH61-F1
#
_cell.length_a   1.000
_cell.length_b   1.000
_cell.length_c   1.000
_cell.angle_alpha   90.00
_cell.angle_beta   90.00
_cell.angle_gamma   90.00
#
_symmetry.space_group_name_H-M   'P 1'
#
loop_
_entity.id
_entity.type
_entity.pdbx_description
1 polymer ?
#
loop_
_entity_poly.entity_id
_entity_poly.type
_entity_poly.pdbx_seq_one_letter_code
_entity_poly.pdbx_strand_id
1 'polypeptide(L)'
;MEDQSNSDHLNSSMTDLMTSLMVIFILLLLVFVHRTAGKDAAVTDVLLKRLRYEMTPQGFSEQTIRPDPRDRNAILVIVPDRLMNFQAGQSNLRPEGETFLKKYIPDLAGVLCSDQFRSSIESIEVEGHTDTQPYVGHSAEESQGLNLKLSQDRSMVVVKNALADLSGTETKRGCFLEKLSASGRGEQDQEATPDESRRVILKIRVKVVDAAPLRAEVQ
;
A
#
# COMPACT_ATOMS: atom_id res chain seq x y z
N MET A 1 15.77 -39.67 53.00
CA MET A 1 14.74 -38.69 52.58
C MET A 1 15.36 -37.33 52.21
N GLU A 2 16.69 -37.21 52.07
CA GLU A 2 17.37 -35.91 51.80
C GLU A 2 17.68 -35.64 50.32
N ASP A 3 17.75 -36.66 49.45
CA ASP A 3 18.07 -36.45 48.02
C ASP A 3 16.94 -35.81 47.20
N GLN A 4 15.68 -35.96 47.64
CA GLN A 4 14.52 -35.54 46.85
C GLN A 4 14.25 -34.02 46.95
N SER A 5 14.58 -33.38 48.08
CA SER A 5 14.40 -31.92 48.22
C SER A 5 15.42 -31.11 47.42
N ASN A 6 16.62 -31.66 47.22
CA ASN A 6 17.69 -30.96 46.51
C ASN A 6 17.44 -30.90 44.99
N SER A 7 16.87 -31.97 44.42
CA SER A 7 16.42 -31.96 43.01
C SER A 7 15.26 -31.01 42.77
N ASP A 8 14.34 -30.87 43.75
CA ASP A 8 13.19 -29.97 43.63
C ASP A 8 13.62 -28.48 43.66
N HIS A 9 14.64 -28.15 44.46
CA HIS A 9 15.23 -26.81 44.48
C HIS A 9 16.00 -26.47 43.19
N LEU A 10 16.74 -27.42 42.62
CA LEU A 10 17.43 -27.23 41.34
C LEU A 10 16.45 -27.08 40.17
N ASN A 11 15.37 -27.88 40.16
CA ASN A 11 14.32 -27.75 39.15
C ASN A 11 13.59 -26.41 39.27
N SER A 12 13.24 -25.99 40.49
CA SER A 12 12.60 -24.70 40.74
C SER A 12 13.46 -23.51 40.27
N SER A 13 14.75 -23.51 40.62
CA SER A 13 15.68 -22.44 40.21
C SER A 13 15.97 -22.43 38.71
N MET A 14 16.00 -23.59 38.04
CA MET A 14 16.13 -23.66 36.58
C MET A 14 14.87 -23.13 35.88
N THR A 15 13.70 -23.37 36.45
CA THR A 15 12.42 -22.83 35.95
C THR A 15 12.35 -21.31 36.15
N ASP A 16 12.84 -20.79 37.27
CA ASP A 16 12.92 -19.35 37.56
C ASP A 16 13.92 -18.62 36.63
N LEU A 17 15.05 -19.27 36.31
CA LEU A 17 15.99 -18.76 35.32
C LEU A 17 15.35 -18.71 33.91
N MET A 18 14.61 -19.74 33.52
CA MET A 18 13.94 -19.77 32.21
C MET A 18 12.80 -18.76 32.11
N THR A 19 12.02 -18.59 33.18
CA THR A 19 10.94 -17.60 33.20
C THR A 19 11.46 -16.17 33.25
N SER A 20 12.57 -15.90 33.97
CA SER A 20 13.22 -14.58 33.95
C SER A 20 13.86 -14.25 32.60
N LEU A 21 14.44 -15.24 31.90
CA LEU A 21 14.92 -15.05 30.54
C LEU A 21 13.77 -14.80 29.55
N MET A 22 12.66 -15.53 29.69
CA MET A 22 11.45 -15.33 28.87
C MET A 22 10.84 -13.94 29.12
N VAL A 23 10.71 -13.57 30.40
CA VAL A 23 10.79 -12.22 30.98
C VAL A 23 11.34 -11.13 30.05
N ILE A 24 12.67 -11.15 30.04
CA ILE A 24 13.53 -10.21 29.35
C ILE A 24 13.34 -10.30 27.85
N PHE A 25 13.22 -11.50 27.28
CA PHE A 25 13.02 -11.69 25.85
C PHE A 25 11.72 -11.04 25.36
N ILE A 26 10.61 -11.23 26.09
CA ILE A 26 9.33 -10.59 25.78
C ILE A 26 9.45 -9.07 25.86
N LEU A 27 10.08 -8.54 26.91
CA LEU A 27 10.28 -7.10 27.04
C LEU A 27 11.13 -6.52 25.91
N LEU A 28 12.21 -7.21 25.52
CA LEU A 28 13.04 -6.81 24.38
C LEU A 28 12.27 -6.87 23.06
N LEU A 29 11.46 -7.91 22.85
CA LEU A 29 10.59 -8.03 21.68
C LEU A 29 9.56 -6.89 21.63
N LEU A 30 8.94 -6.54 22.75
CA LEU A 30 8.00 -5.41 22.83
C LEU A 30 8.68 -4.07 22.54
N VAL A 31 9.87 -3.83 23.11
CA VAL A 31 10.65 -2.61 22.84
C VAL A 31 11.05 -2.55 21.36
N PHE A 32 11.47 -3.67 20.78
CA PHE A 32 11.81 -3.77 19.37
C PHE A 32 10.62 -3.44 18.47
N VAL A 33 9.49 -4.12 18.66
CA VAL A 33 8.25 -3.91 17.89
C VAL A 33 7.79 -2.45 17.99
N HIS A 34 7.83 -1.85 19.18
CA HIS A 34 7.43 -0.45 19.36
C HIS A 34 8.36 0.52 18.63
N ARG A 35 9.68 0.32 18.70
CA ARG A 35 10.64 1.22 18.03
C ARG A 35 10.53 1.16 16.51
N THR A 36 10.30 -0.03 15.95
CA THR A 36 10.12 -0.20 14.50
C THR A 36 8.82 0.45 14.03
N ALA A 37 7.69 0.17 14.71
CA ALA A 37 6.40 0.78 14.37
C ALA A 37 6.43 2.33 14.40
N GLY A 38 7.19 2.92 15.33
CA GLY A 38 7.36 4.38 15.39
C GLY A 38 8.16 4.98 14.24
N LYS A 39 9.17 4.25 13.72
CA LYS A 39 9.97 4.70 12.57
C LYS A 39 9.20 4.66 11.27
N ASP A 40 8.44 3.59 11.04
CA ASP A 40 7.65 3.42 9.81
C ASP A 40 6.54 4.48 9.70
N ALA A 41 5.88 4.78 10.82
CA ALA A 41 4.91 5.86 10.91
C ALA A 41 5.54 7.23 10.60
N ALA A 42 6.79 7.46 11.01
CA ALA A 42 7.50 8.70 10.72
C ALA A 42 7.87 8.84 9.23
N VAL A 43 8.32 7.76 8.57
CA VAL A 43 8.59 7.79 7.11
C VAL A 43 7.30 8.02 6.33
N THR A 44 6.22 7.33 6.72
CA THR A 44 4.90 7.47 6.09
C THR A 44 4.37 8.92 6.22
N ASP A 45 4.50 9.54 7.39
CA ASP A 45 4.10 10.95 7.60
C ASP A 45 4.92 11.94 6.74
N VAL A 46 6.24 11.75 6.68
CA VAL A 46 7.11 12.60 5.84
C VAL A 46 6.77 12.42 4.35
N LEU A 47 6.56 11.18 3.91
CA LEU A 47 6.15 10.90 2.54
C LEU A 47 4.79 11.52 2.22
N LEU A 48 3.81 11.38 3.12
CA LEU A 48 2.47 11.96 2.95
C LEU A 48 2.54 13.48 2.79
N LYS A 49 3.30 14.17 3.64
CA LYS A 49 3.51 15.62 3.55
C LYS A 49 4.17 16.00 2.23
N ARG A 50 5.18 15.24 1.80
CA ARG A 50 5.86 15.49 0.52
C ARG A 50 4.92 15.30 -0.68
N LEU A 51 4.15 14.21 -0.70
CA LEU A 51 3.15 13.97 -1.73
C LEU A 51 2.12 15.08 -1.77
N ARG A 52 1.55 15.50 -0.64
CA ARG A 52 0.61 16.62 -0.61
C ARG A 52 1.23 17.91 -1.16
N TYR A 53 2.45 18.25 -0.74
CA TYR A 53 3.13 19.46 -1.21
C TYR A 53 3.31 19.47 -2.75
N GLU A 54 3.78 18.37 -3.34
CA GLU A 54 4.02 18.28 -4.79
C GLU A 54 2.75 18.14 -5.62
N MET A 55 1.70 17.52 -5.05
CA MET A 55 0.49 17.17 -5.80
C MET A 55 -0.64 18.20 -5.66
N THR A 56 -0.67 19.00 -4.60
CA THR A 56 -1.72 20.03 -4.42
C THR A 56 -1.80 21.03 -5.59
N PRO A 57 -0.69 21.53 -6.18
CA PRO A 57 -0.73 22.36 -7.38
C PRO A 57 -1.37 21.69 -8.60
N GLN A 58 -1.53 20.37 -8.58
CA GLN A 58 -2.10 19.56 -9.66
C GLN A 58 -3.58 19.23 -9.43
N GLY A 59 -4.19 19.77 -8.38
CA GLY A 59 -5.61 19.56 -8.05
C GLY A 59 -5.87 18.50 -6.99
N PHE A 60 -4.84 17.94 -6.36
CA PHE A 60 -5.02 17.05 -5.21
C PHE A 60 -5.27 17.83 -3.92
N SER A 61 -6.08 17.24 -3.05
CA SER A 61 -6.41 17.73 -1.71
C SER A 61 -6.04 16.70 -0.64
N GLU A 62 -6.25 17.06 0.62
CA GLU A 62 -6.09 16.13 1.75
C GLU A 62 -7.06 14.94 1.70
N GLN A 63 -8.17 15.06 0.98
CA GLN A 63 -9.14 13.97 0.82
C GLN A 63 -8.70 12.96 -0.24
N THR A 64 -8.00 13.44 -1.27
CA THR A 64 -7.50 12.60 -2.37
C THR A 64 -6.12 12.02 -2.08
N ILE A 65 -5.35 12.60 -1.16
CA ILE A 65 -4.09 12.04 -0.66
C ILE A 65 -4.16 11.92 0.85
N ARG A 66 -4.40 10.71 1.34
CA ARG A 66 -4.65 10.44 2.75
C ARG A 66 -4.06 9.10 3.21
N PRO A 67 -3.81 8.91 4.51
CA PRO A 67 -3.51 7.58 5.05
C PRO A 67 -4.62 6.58 4.73
N ASP A 68 -4.24 5.31 4.54
CA ASP A 68 -5.20 4.22 4.51
C ASP A 68 -5.69 3.93 5.95
N PRO A 69 -7.01 4.02 6.24
CA PRO A 69 -7.52 3.71 7.57
C PRO A 69 -7.33 2.25 7.99
N ARG A 70 -7.09 1.34 7.03
CA ARG A 70 -6.90 -0.10 7.27
C ARG A 70 -5.43 -0.51 7.33
N ASP A 71 -4.52 0.36 6.88
CA ASP A 71 -3.09 0.08 6.81
C ASP A 71 -2.27 1.33 7.15
N ARG A 72 -1.66 1.33 8.34
CA ARG A 72 -0.93 2.49 8.88
C ARG A 72 0.31 2.87 8.06
N ASN A 73 0.83 1.94 7.25
CA ASN A 73 2.01 2.17 6.42
C ASN A 73 1.63 2.41 4.96
N ALA A 74 0.35 2.63 4.67
CA ALA A 74 -0.13 2.90 3.34
C ALA A 74 -0.73 4.31 3.20
N ILE A 75 -0.48 4.90 2.04
CA ILE A 75 -1.06 6.17 1.61
C ILE A 75 -1.92 5.88 0.39
N LEU A 76 -3.17 6.34 0.42
CA LEU A 76 -4.09 6.29 -0.71
C LEU A 76 -3.95 7.58 -1.50
N VAL A 77 -3.63 7.44 -2.78
CA VAL A 77 -3.72 8.53 -3.76
C VAL A 77 -4.89 8.23 -4.70
N ILE A 78 -5.99 8.90 -4.43
CA ILE A 78 -7.23 8.83 -5.19
C ILE A 78 -7.16 9.92 -6.25
N VAL A 79 -7.37 9.57 -7.51
CA VAL A 79 -7.39 10.59 -8.55
C VAL A 79 -8.65 11.46 -8.38
N PRO A 80 -8.53 12.81 -8.37
CA PRO A 80 -9.66 13.70 -8.12
C PRO A 80 -10.84 13.50 -9.08
N ASP A 81 -12.04 13.76 -8.56
CA ASP A 81 -13.32 13.45 -9.21
C ASP A 81 -13.46 14.02 -10.62
N ARG A 82 -14.16 13.25 -11.47
CA ARG A 82 -14.41 13.46 -12.91
C ARG A 82 -13.26 13.19 -13.85
N LEU A 83 -12.01 13.20 -13.38
CA LEU A 83 -10.84 13.03 -14.25
C LEU A 83 -10.61 11.56 -14.62
N MET A 84 -10.92 10.62 -13.73
CA MET A 84 -10.83 9.17 -14.00
C MET A 84 -12.20 8.50 -14.16
N ASN A 85 -13.28 9.26 -14.39
CA ASN A 85 -14.64 8.72 -14.46
C ASN A 85 -14.80 7.78 -15.64
N PHE A 86 -14.51 6.50 -15.39
CA PHE A 86 -14.88 5.42 -16.29
C PHE A 86 -16.39 5.48 -16.49
N GLN A 87 -16.82 5.34 -17.74
CA GLN A 87 -18.23 5.17 -18.03
C GLN A 87 -18.70 3.82 -17.47
N ALA A 88 -20.01 3.72 -17.20
CA ALA A 88 -20.61 2.47 -16.77
C ALA A 88 -20.24 1.33 -17.73
N GLY A 89 -19.79 0.20 -17.18
CA GLY A 89 -19.37 -0.97 -17.96
C GLY A 89 -18.10 -0.81 -18.80
N GLN A 90 -17.38 0.32 -18.75
CA GLN A 90 -16.19 0.57 -19.56
C GLN A 90 -14.91 0.67 -18.74
N SER A 91 -13.79 0.25 -19.34
CA SER A 91 -12.45 0.33 -18.75
C SER A 91 -11.54 1.36 -19.43
N ASN A 92 -11.98 1.99 -20.51
CA ASN A 92 -11.18 3.01 -21.20
C ASN A 92 -11.20 4.31 -20.40
N LEU A 93 -10.03 4.95 -20.31
CA LEU A 93 -9.94 6.30 -19.78
C LEU A 93 -10.52 7.31 -20.77
N ARG A 94 -11.05 8.41 -20.25
CA ARG A 94 -11.39 9.56 -21.07
C ARG A 94 -10.12 10.38 -21.37
N PRO A 95 -10.10 11.19 -22.45
CA PRO A 95 -8.94 12.02 -22.78
C PRO A 95 -8.48 12.94 -21.64
N GLU A 96 -9.40 13.43 -20.81
CA GLU A 96 -9.10 14.25 -19.64
C GLU A 96 -8.30 13.48 -18.59
N GLY A 97 -8.64 12.20 -18.40
CA GLY A 97 -7.93 11.29 -17.48
C GLY A 97 -6.54 10.94 -17.98
N GLU A 98 -6.39 10.65 -19.27
CA GLU A 98 -5.07 10.43 -19.89
C GLU A 98 -4.19 11.67 -19.76
N THR A 99 -4.75 12.86 -20.04
CA THR A 99 -4.04 14.14 -19.87
C THR A 99 -3.63 14.38 -18.43
N PHE A 100 -4.51 14.05 -17.48
CA PHE A 100 -4.22 14.16 -16.06
C PHE A 100 -3.07 13.23 -15.65
N LEU A 101 -3.12 11.95 -16.01
CA LEU A 101 -2.06 10.98 -15.71
C LEU A 101 -0.72 11.42 -16.30
N LYS A 102 -0.72 11.91 -17.54
CA LYS A 102 0.49 12.41 -18.21
C LYS A 102 1.17 13.55 -17.48
N LYS A 103 0.38 14.40 -16.81
CA LYS A 103 0.91 15.48 -15.97
C LYS A 103 1.39 14.96 -14.61
N TYR A 104 0.61 14.09 -13.99
CA TYR A 104 0.77 13.68 -12.60
C TYR A 104 1.80 12.57 -12.37
N ILE A 105 1.81 11.53 -13.21
CA ILE A 105 2.64 10.35 -13.01
C ILE A 105 4.14 10.67 -12.95
N PRO A 106 4.71 11.55 -13.80
CA PRO A 106 6.13 11.91 -13.72
C PRO A 106 6.55 12.52 -12.38
N ASP A 107 5.69 13.35 -11.78
CA ASP A 107 5.95 13.98 -10.48
C ASP A 107 5.77 12.99 -9.34
N LEU A 108 4.75 12.13 -9.41
CA LEU A 108 4.57 11.04 -8.44
C LEU A 108 5.79 10.13 -8.42
N ALA A 109 6.22 9.67 -9.60
CA ALA A 109 7.44 8.87 -9.73
C ALA A 109 8.66 9.66 -9.25
N GLY A 110 8.71 10.98 -9.49
CA GLY A 110 9.76 11.86 -8.96
C GLY A 110 9.90 11.81 -7.45
N VAL A 111 8.78 11.80 -6.71
CA VAL A 111 8.78 11.67 -5.25
C VAL A 111 9.13 10.24 -4.84
N LEU A 112 8.36 9.25 -5.32
CA LEU A 112 8.45 7.86 -4.87
C LEU A 112 9.80 7.20 -5.21
N CYS A 113 10.41 7.59 -6.32
CA CYS A 113 11.68 7.04 -6.79
C CYS A 113 12.89 7.93 -6.51
N SER A 114 12.73 8.98 -5.71
CA SER A 114 13.86 9.76 -5.20
C SER A 114 14.73 8.92 -4.24
N ASP A 115 16.00 9.28 -4.11
CA ASP A 115 16.93 8.61 -3.19
C ASP A 115 16.43 8.61 -1.74
N GLN A 116 15.63 9.62 -1.37
CA GLN A 116 15.02 9.76 -0.06
C GLN A 116 13.99 8.66 0.24
N PHE A 117 13.18 8.25 -0.74
CA PHE A 117 12.02 7.38 -0.50
C PHE A 117 12.11 6.01 -1.18
N ARG A 118 12.84 5.87 -2.29
CA ARG A 118 12.85 4.64 -3.11
C ARG A 118 13.10 3.38 -2.28
N SER A 119 14.05 3.44 -1.35
CA SER A 119 14.41 2.30 -0.51
C SER A 119 13.32 1.92 0.50
N SER A 120 12.49 2.89 0.91
CA SER A 120 11.37 2.73 1.82
C SER A 120 10.05 2.38 1.14
N ILE A 121 9.89 2.58 -0.17
CA ILE A 121 8.68 2.16 -0.88
C ILE A 121 8.69 0.63 -1.05
N GLU A 122 7.64 -0.01 -0.54
CA GLU A 122 7.40 -1.44 -0.71
C GLU A 122 6.69 -1.71 -2.04
N SER A 123 5.56 -1.03 -2.27
CA SER A 123 4.75 -1.21 -3.47
C SER A 123 3.96 0.04 -3.85
N ILE A 124 3.62 0.09 -5.14
CA ILE A 124 2.72 1.04 -5.77
C ILE A 124 1.61 0.19 -6.39
N GLU A 125 0.51 0.01 -5.67
CA GLU A 125 -0.61 -0.82 -6.12
C GLU A 125 -1.68 0.06 -6.77
N VAL A 126 -2.01 -0.25 -8.03
CA VAL A 126 -3.11 0.39 -8.74
C VAL A 126 -4.37 -0.46 -8.52
N GLU A 127 -5.28 0.00 -7.66
CA GLU A 127 -6.54 -0.68 -7.36
C GLU A 127 -7.68 -0.08 -8.19
N GLY A 128 -8.32 -0.89 -9.03
CA GLY A 128 -9.53 -0.51 -9.75
C GLY A 128 -10.80 -0.88 -8.99
N HIS A 129 -11.84 -0.05 -9.12
CA HIS A 129 -13.16 -0.28 -8.53
C HIS A 129 -14.29 -0.09 -9.57
N THR A 130 -15.42 -0.73 -9.32
CA THR A 130 -16.67 -0.55 -10.07
C THR A 130 -17.80 -0.05 -9.16
N ASP A 131 -18.88 0.42 -9.77
CA ASP A 131 -20.16 0.49 -9.08
C ASP A 131 -20.79 -0.92 -8.98
N THR A 132 -21.97 -1.01 -8.36
CA THR A 132 -22.73 -2.26 -8.19
C THR A 132 -23.73 -2.49 -9.32
N GLN A 133 -23.56 -1.86 -10.49
CA GLN A 133 -24.55 -1.95 -11.56
C GLN A 133 -24.57 -3.38 -12.12
N PRO A 134 -25.71 -4.09 -12.09
CA PRO A 134 -25.80 -5.43 -12.65
C PRO A 134 -25.75 -5.41 -14.17
N TYR A 135 -25.22 -6.49 -14.74
CA TYR A 135 -25.17 -6.69 -16.18
C TYR A 135 -26.49 -7.28 -16.68
N VAL A 136 -27.08 -6.67 -17.72
CA VAL A 136 -28.34 -7.13 -18.29
C VAL A 136 -28.18 -8.54 -18.84
N GLY A 137 -29.08 -9.45 -18.46
CA GLY A 137 -29.06 -10.84 -18.90
C GLY A 137 -28.12 -11.75 -18.09
N HIS A 138 -27.51 -11.24 -17.03
CA HIS A 138 -26.67 -12.01 -16.11
C HIS A 138 -27.32 -12.13 -14.73
N SER A 139 -27.02 -13.23 -14.04
CA SER A 139 -27.29 -13.37 -12.61
C SER A 139 -26.46 -12.37 -11.79
N ALA A 140 -26.81 -12.23 -10.50
CA ALA A 140 -26.04 -11.39 -9.58
C ALA A 140 -24.59 -11.87 -9.42
N GLU A 141 -24.37 -13.19 -9.31
CA GLU A 141 -23.04 -13.78 -9.18
C GLU A 141 -22.19 -13.55 -10.44
N GLU A 142 -22.78 -13.74 -11.62
CA GLU A 142 -22.10 -13.46 -12.88
C GLU A 142 -21.75 -11.97 -13.02
N SER A 143 -22.66 -11.07 -12.63
CA SER A 143 -22.42 -9.62 -12.64
C SER A 143 -21.26 -9.23 -11.71
N GLN A 144 -21.19 -9.83 -10.52
CA GLN A 144 -20.08 -9.62 -9.59
C GLN A 144 -18.75 -10.09 -10.19
N GLY A 145 -18.73 -11.26 -10.85
CA GLY A 145 -17.56 -11.76 -11.57
C GLY A 145 -17.13 -10.83 -12.72
N LEU A 146 -18.08 -10.28 -13.46
CA LEU A 146 -17.82 -9.30 -14.53
C LEU A 146 -17.27 -7.99 -13.97
N ASN A 147 -17.78 -7.52 -12.84
CA ASN A 147 -17.26 -6.32 -12.15
C ASN A 147 -15.85 -6.53 -11.59
N LEU A 148 -15.52 -7.72 -11.08
CA LEU A 148 -14.14 -8.08 -10.73
C LEU A 148 -13.22 -8.00 -11.95
N LYS A 149 -13.63 -8.54 -13.10
CA LYS A 149 -12.84 -8.41 -14.33
C LYS A 149 -12.71 -6.94 -14.78
N LEU A 150 -13.81 -6.19 -14.78
CA LEU A 150 -13.84 -4.79 -15.22
C LEU A 150 -12.91 -3.91 -14.38
N SER A 151 -12.94 -4.07 -13.06
CA SER A 151 -12.03 -3.36 -12.15
C SER A 151 -10.56 -3.69 -12.41
N GLN A 152 -10.22 -4.95 -12.69
CA GLN A 152 -8.87 -5.34 -13.08
C GLN A 152 -8.46 -4.68 -14.40
N ASP A 153 -9.34 -4.68 -15.41
CA ASP A 153 -9.06 -4.04 -16.69
C ASP A 153 -8.81 -2.52 -16.53
N ARG A 154 -9.60 -1.84 -15.69
CA ARG A 154 -9.40 -0.42 -15.35
C ARG A 154 -8.04 -0.14 -14.72
N SER A 155 -7.66 -0.93 -13.73
CA SER A 155 -6.34 -0.79 -13.10
C SER A 155 -5.20 -0.94 -14.12
N MET A 156 -5.34 -1.90 -15.04
CA MET A 156 -4.33 -2.17 -16.06
C MET A 156 -4.22 -1.04 -17.10
N VAL A 157 -5.33 -0.41 -17.46
CA VAL A 157 -5.32 0.77 -18.35
C VAL A 157 -4.53 1.91 -17.74
N VAL A 158 -4.70 2.15 -16.43
CA VAL A 158 -3.94 3.18 -15.71
C VAL A 158 -2.46 2.81 -15.62
N VAL A 159 -2.11 1.56 -15.33
CA VAL A 159 -0.72 1.08 -15.37
C VAL A 159 -0.07 1.32 -16.73
N LYS A 160 -0.75 0.98 -17.83
CA LYS A 160 -0.23 1.18 -19.18
C LYS A 160 0.05 2.64 -19.47
N ASN A 161 -0.89 3.53 -19.13
CA ASN A 161 -0.72 4.98 -19.31
C ASN A 161 0.42 5.51 -18.44
N ALA A 162 0.43 5.20 -17.15
CA ALA A 162 1.50 5.63 -16.24
C ALA A 162 2.89 5.20 -16.72
N LEU A 163 3.02 3.97 -17.20
CA LEU A 163 4.25 3.47 -17.77
C LEU A 163 4.65 4.21 -19.06
N ALA A 164 3.68 4.50 -19.94
CA ALA A 164 3.92 5.27 -21.15
C ALA A 164 4.34 6.72 -20.84
N ASP A 165 3.73 7.35 -19.83
CA ASP A 165 4.01 8.72 -19.41
C ASP A 165 5.39 8.89 -18.77
N LEU A 166 6.01 7.79 -18.33
CA LEU A 166 7.39 7.77 -17.84
C LEU A 166 8.43 7.50 -18.94
N SER A 167 8.03 7.34 -20.20
CA SER A 167 8.96 7.14 -21.32
C SER A 167 9.92 8.32 -21.44
N GLY A 168 11.21 8.04 -21.63
CA GLY A 168 12.27 9.07 -21.63
C GLY A 168 12.82 9.41 -20.23
N THR A 169 12.30 8.78 -19.17
CA THR A 169 12.86 8.83 -17.81
C THR A 169 13.19 7.43 -17.30
N GLU A 170 14.04 6.70 -18.03
CA GLU A 170 14.25 5.25 -17.85
C GLU A 170 14.57 4.82 -16.41
N THR A 171 15.35 5.61 -15.66
CA THR A 171 15.62 5.32 -14.24
C THR A 171 14.36 5.39 -13.36
N LYS A 172 13.52 6.42 -13.55
CA LYS A 172 12.24 6.56 -12.83
C LYS A 172 11.25 5.50 -13.29
N ARG A 173 11.19 5.25 -14.59
CA ARG A 173 10.35 4.19 -15.19
C ARG A 173 10.69 2.82 -14.62
N GLY A 174 11.97 2.46 -14.60
CA GLY A 174 12.44 1.19 -14.07
C GLY A 174 12.18 1.05 -12.56
N CYS A 175 12.42 2.11 -11.79
CA CYS A 175 12.05 2.18 -10.38
C CYS A 175 10.55 1.93 -10.15
N PHE A 176 9.72 2.68 -10.86
CA PHE A 176 8.28 2.65 -10.70
C PHE A 176 7.74 1.26 -11.04
N LEU A 177 8.20 0.70 -12.18
CA LEU A 177 7.86 -0.65 -12.62
C LEU A 177 8.27 -1.73 -11.62
N GLU A 178 9.43 -1.61 -10.97
CA GLU A 178 9.88 -2.55 -9.93
C GLU A 178 8.91 -2.64 -8.75
N LYS A 179 8.20 -1.54 -8.44
CA LYS A 179 7.26 -1.45 -7.31
C LYS A 179 5.80 -1.61 -7.72
N LEU A 180 5.50 -1.62 -9.01
CA LEU A 180 4.14 -1.50 -9.53
C LEU A 180 3.40 -2.84 -9.51
N SER A 181 2.16 -2.81 -9.02
CA SER A 181 1.19 -3.90 -9.17
C SER A 181 -0.18 -3.34 -9.55
N ALA A 182 -1.08 -4.22 -10.03
CA ALA A 182 -2.43 -3.85 -10.43
C ALA A 182 -3.44 -4.87 -9.93
N SER A 183 -4.53 -4.41 -9.34
CA SER A 183 -5.56 -5.25 -8.70
C SER A 183 -6.97 -4.74 -9.01
N GLY A 184 -7.92 -5.66 -9.17
CA GLY A 184 -9.34 -5.36 -9.31
C GLY A 184 -10.12 -5.70 -8.04
N ARG A 185 -10.82 -4.72 -7.47
CA ARG A 185 -11.63 -4.90 -6.25
C ARG A 185 -13.12 -5.12 -6.53
N GLY A 186 -13.53 -5.06 -7.79
CA GLY A 186 -14.93 -5.13 -8.21
C GLY A 186 -15.77 -4.09 -7.50
N GLU A 187 -16.88 -4.56 -6.92
CA GLU A 187 -17.91 -3.74 -6.27
C GLU A 187 -17.59 -3.39 -4.80
N GLN A 188 -16.38 -3.72 -4.31
CA GLN A 188 -16.02 -3.45 -2.92
C GLN A 188 -15.69 -1.96 -2.68
N ASP A 189 -15.88 -1.52 -1.44
CA ASP A 189 -15.59 -0.15 -0.99
C ASP A 189 -16.34 0.92 -1.83
N GLN A 190 -17.66 0.82 -1.88
CA GLN A 190 -18.52 1.80 -2.56
C GLN A 190 -18.42 3.19 -1.92
N GLU A 191 -18.52 4.22 -2.76
CA GLU A 191 -18.60 5.62 -2.37
C GLU A 191 -20.05 6.11 -2.39
N ALA A 192 -20.27 7.39 -2.10
CA ALA A 192 -21.62 7.96 -1.99
C ALA A 192 -22.41 7.90 -3.31
N THR A 193 -21.72 7.94 -4.45
CA THR A 193 -22.32 7.85 -5.79
C THR A 193 -21.68 6.76 -6.66
N PRO A 194 -22.41 6.20 -7.63
CA PRO A 194 -21.84 5.24 -8.57
C PRO A 194 -20.64 5.79 -9.35
N ASP A 195 -20.68 7.08 -9.69
CA ASP A 195 -19.60 7.76 -10.39
C ASP A 195 -18.31 7.79 -9.57
N GLU A 196 -18.40 8.10 -8.28
CA GLU A 196 -17.27 8.05 -7.33
C GLU A 196 -16.80 6.61 -7.10
N SER A 197 -17.69 5.62 -7.10
CA SER A 197 -17.30 4.21 -6.98
C SER A 197 -16.49 3.72 -8.18
N ARG A 198 -16.73 4.25 -9.39
CA ARG A 198 -15.98 3.92 -10.62
C ARG A 198 -14.63 4.65 -10.66
N ARG A 199 -13.77 4.36 -9.69
CA ARG A 199 -12.47 5.00 -9.47
C ARG A 199 -11.30 4.05 -9.59
N VAL A 200 -10.10 4.64 -9.58
CA VAL A 200 -8.83 3.95 -9.36
C VAL A 200 -8.09 4.65 -8.23
N ILE A 201 -7.47 3.84 -7.38
CA ILE A 201 -6.67 4.28 -6.25
C ILE A 201 -5.24 3.81 -6.47
N LEU A 202 -4.26 4.71 -6.31
CA LEU A 202 -2.86 4.34 -6.19
C LEU A 202 -2.54 4.19 -4.70
N LYS A 203 -2.43 2.95 -4.24
CA LYS A 203 -2.06 2.63 -2.87
C LYS A 203 -0.54 2.47 -2.77
N ILE A 204 0.09 3.39 -2.06
CA ILE A 204 1.53 3.40 -1.84
C ILE A 204 1.82 2.79 -0.48
N ARG A 205 2.49 1.63 -0.45
CA ARG A 205 2.93 1.00 0.80
C ARG A 205 4.37 1.32 1.10
N VAL A 206 4.64 1.66 2.35
CA VAL A 206 5.99 1.87 2.89
C VAL A 206 6.42 0.59 3.60
N LYS A 207 7.65 0.15 3.33
CA LYS A 207 8.24 -1.02 3.96
C LYS A 207 8.20 -0.88 5.48
N VAL A 208 7.79 -1.96 6.13
CA VAL A 208 8.13 -2.18 7.54
C VAL A 208 9.64 -2.45 7.59
N VAL A 209 10.40 -1.63 8.31
CA VAL A 209 11.84 -1.91 8.48
C VAL A 209 11.99 -3.11 9.40
N ASP A 210 11.93 -4.33 8.85
CA ASP A 210 12.46 -5.50 9.53
C ASP A 210 13.97 -5.30 9.66
N ALA A 211 14.45 -5.11 10.89
CA ALA A 211 15.88 -5.14 11.15
C ALA A 211 16.41 -6.49 10.64
N ALA A 212 17.29 -6.45 9.65
CA ALA A 212 17.88 -7.63 9.06
C ALA A 212 18.35 -8.61 10.15
N PRO A 213 18.18 -9.94 9.98
CA PRO A 213 18.65 -10.90 10.96
C PRO A 213 20.15 -10.68 11.15
N LEU A 214 20.55 -10.43 12.41
CA LEU A 214 21.96 -10.39 12.80
C LEU A 214 22.61 -11.67 12.29
N ARG A 215 23.42 -11.57 11.23
CA ARG A 215 24.31 -12.65 10.83
C ARG A 215 25.30 -12.81 11.97
N ALA A 216 25.12 -13.86 12.76
CA ALA A 216 26.18 -14.36 13.61
C ALA A 216 27.29 -14.85 12.68
N GLU A 217 28.33 -14.05 12.51
CA GLU A 217 29.62 -14.57 12.07
C GLU A 217 30.11 -15.48 13.19
N VAL A 218 29.97 -16.78 12.98
CA VAL A 218 30.67 -17.79 13.77
C VAL A 218 32.10 -17.82 13.23
N GLN A 219 33.04 -17.29 14.01
CA GLN A 219 34.46 -17.67 13.93
C GLN A 219 34.71 -18.83 14.88
#